data_AF-A0A2M6KA36-F1
#
_entry.id   AF-A0A2M6KA36-F1
#
_cell.length_a   1.000
_cell.length_b   1.000
_cell.length_c   1.000
_cell.angle_alpha   90.00
_cell.angle_beta   90.00
_cell.angle_gamma   90.00
#
_symmetry.space_group_name_H-M   'P 1'
#
loop_
_entity.id
_entity.type
_entity.pdbx_description
1 polymer ?
#
loop_
_entity_poly.entity_id
_entity_poly.type
_entity_poly.pdbx_seq_one_letter_code
_entity_poly.pdbx_strand_id
1 'polypeptide(L)'
;MKKVKVIVLMSGGLDSMLAAKLLLAQGLEVIGVCFESNFYSCAKAKIAAEQIGIELKVVDISKEMLDLVKNPPTGYGKHLNPCLDCHGLMVKSVFAKATTDKDGAIVATGEVLGQRPFSQTRPSLKKVEKLAGCEILRPLSAKLLPETEAEKKGLVNRGRLLNIKGRNRERQMELAKKFKIKEY
;
A
#
# COMPACT_ATOMS: atom_id res chain seq x y z
N MET A 1 -25.17 -0.24 9.43
CA MET A 1 -24.57 0.35 8.21
C MET A 1 -23.40 -0.52 7.79
N LYS A 2 -23.25 -0.82 6.50
CA LYS A 2 -22.14 -1.61 5.96
C LYS A 2 -20.84 -0.80 6.12
N LYS A 3 -19.80 -1.38 6.72
CA LYS A 3 -18.51 -0.70 6.89
C LYS A 3 -17.83 -0.54 5.53
N VAL A 4 -17.20 0.61 5.30
CA VAL A 4 -16.38 0.85 4.11
C VAL A 4 -15.15 -0.07 4.21
N LYS A 5 -14.92 -0.84 3.14
CA LYS A 5 -13.84 -1.81 3.05
C LYS A 5 -12.62 -1.22 2.34
N VAL A 6 -11.45 -1.39 2.95
CA VAL A 6 -10.17 -0.96 2.41
C VAL A 6 -9.21 -2.15 2.36
N ILE A 7 -8.60 -2.34 1.19
CA ILE A 7 -7.54 -3.32 1.01
C ILE A 7 -6.20 -2.61 1.13
N VAL A 8 -5.39 -3.04 2.09
CA VAL A 8 -4.05 -2.47 2.32
C VAL A 8 -3.00 -3.46 1.84
N LEU A 9 -2.09 -3.01 0.96
CA LEU A 9 -0.92 -3.80 0.59
C LEU A 9 0.07 -3.85 1.76
N MET A 10 0.24 -5.03 2.33
CA MET A 10 1.06 -5.29 3.51
C MET A 10 2.40 -5.89 3.09
N SER A 11 3.49 -5.14 3.30
CA SER A 11 4.86 -5.61 3.02
C SER A 11 5.56 -6.24 4.22
N GLY A 12 4.93 -6.16 5.40
CA GLY A 12 5.55 -6.51 6.69
C GLY A 12 6.39 -5.40 7.31
N GLY A 13 6.65 -4.30 6.59
CA GLY A 13 7.35 -3.15 7.13
C GLY A 13 6.43 -2.18 7.88
N LEU A 14 7.02 -1.36 8.75
CA LEU A 14 6.33 -0.39 9.61
C LEU A 14 5.31 0.47 8.85
N ASP A 15 5.69 1.04 7.71
CA ASP A 15 4.85 2.01 7.01
C ASP A 15 3.52 1.40 6.53
N SER A 16 3.53 0.11 6.15
CA SER A 16 2.30 -0.62 5.78
C SER A 16 1.39 -0.87 6.99
N MET A 17 1.97 -1.23 8.14
CA MET A 17 1.22 -1.38 9.40
C MET A 17 0.64 -0.06 9.89
N LEU A 18 1.39 1.05 9.79
CA LEU A 18 0.90 2.37 10.18
C LEU A 18 -0.25 2.83 9.28
N ALA A 19 -0.16 2.59 7.97
CA ALA A 19 -1.25 2.87 7.05
C ALA A 19 -2.53 2.09 7.44
N ALA A 20 -2.41 0.79 7.68
CA ALA A 20 -3.52 -0.04 8.14
C ALA A 20 -4.10 0.43 9.48
N LYS A 21 -3.26 0.72 10.48
CA LYS A 21 -3.70 1.22 11.80
C LYS A 21 -4.42 2.57 11.73
N LEU A 22 -3.98 3.48 10.86
CA LEU A 22 -4.68 4.75 10.65
C LEU A 22 -6.09 4.55 10.10
N LEU A 23 -6.25 3.63 9.15
CA LEU A 23 -7.55 3.31 8.54
C LEU A 23 -8.47 2.58 9.53
N LEU A 24 -7.94 1.60 10.27
CA LEU A 24 -8.65 0.94 11.36
C LEU A 24 -9.14 1.94 12.42
N ALA A 25 -8.29 2.90 12.81
CA ALA A 25 -8.66 3.92 13.78
C ALA A 25 -9.83 4.79 13.30
N GLN A 26 -10.06 4.89 11.98
CA GLN A 26 -11.22 5.56 11.40
C GLN A 26 -12.51 4.73 11.43
N GLY A 27 -12.46 3.47 11.88
CA GLY A 27 -13.61 2.57 11.91
C GLY A 27 -13.86 1.81 10.59
N LEU A 28 -12.90 1.88 9.65
CA LEU A 28 -12.95 1.18 8.37
C LEU A 28 -12.67 -0.31 8.55
N GLU A 29 -13.26 -1.13 7.69
CA GLU A 29 -12.93 -2.56 7.61
C GLU A 29 -11.65 -2.70 6.77
N VAL A 30 -10.56 -3.17 7.39
CA VAL A 30 -9.26 -3.28 6.75
C VAL A 30 -8.90 -4.74 6.53
N ILE A 31 -8.66 -5.11 5.28
CA ILE A 31 -8.08 -6.39 4.89
C ILE A 31 -6.68 -6.16 4.34
N GLY A 32 -5.69 -6.87 4.88
CA GLY A 32 -4.35 -6.87 4.35
C GLY A 32 -4.23 -7.82 3.15
N VAL A 33 -3.50 -7.41 2.13
CA VAL A 33 -3.05 -8.30 1.05
C VAL A 33 -1.53 -8.27 0.98
N CYS A 34 -0.91 -9.43 0.95
CA CYS A 34 0.51 -9.59 0.69
C CYS A 34 0.70 -10.47 -0.54
N PHE A 35 1.79 -10.22 -1.27
CA PHE A 35 2.14 -10.95 -2.47
C PHE A 35 3.35 -11.84 -2.23
N GLU A 36 3.27 -13.11 -2.62
CA GLU A 36 4.43 -14.01 -2.67
C GLU A 36 4.93 -14.12 -4.10
N SER A 37 6.24 -14.27 -4.24
CA SER A 37 6.87 -14.49 -5.53
C SER A 37 8.15 -15.31 -5.37
N ASN A 38 8.77 -15.68 -6.50
CA ASN A 38 10.10 -16.26 -6.56
C ASN A 38 11.20 -15.44 -5.86
N PHE A 39 10.95 -14.15 -5.55
CA PHE A 39 11.94 -13.23 -5.00
C PHE A 39 11.71 -12.87 -3.52
N TYR A 40 10.51 -13.11 -2.97
CA TYR A 40 10.18 -12.73 -1.60
C TYR A 40 8.95 -13.48 -1.06
N SER A 41 8.92 -13.70 0.26
CA SER A 41 7.82 -14.37 0.97
C SER A 41 7.01 -13.40 1.83
N CYS A 42 5.80 -13.81 2.21
CA CYS A 42 4.91 -13.01 3.06
C CYS A 42 5.08 -13.27 4.56
N ALA A 43 6.17 -13.93 4.99
CA ALA A 43 6.39 -14.29 6.40
C ALA A 43 6.31 -13.07 7.34
N LYS A 44 6.99 -11.97 6.98
CA LYS A 44 6.93 -10.71 7.76
C LYS A 44 5.54 -10.07 7.73
N ALA A 45 4.85 -10.14 6.61
CA ALA A 45 3.50 -9.59 6.49
C ALA A 45 2.48 -10.33 7.37
N LYS A 46 2.63 -11.65 7.51
CA LYS A 46 1.80 -12.48 8.42
C LYS A 46 1.95 -12.01 9.87
N ILE A 47 3.18 -11.90 10.35
CA ILE A 47 3.48 -11.38 11.71
C ILE A 47 2.95 -9.95 11.88
N ALA A 48 3.19 -9.09 10.89
CA ALA A 48 2.72 -7.71 10.90
C ALA A 48 1.20 -7.60 10.99
N ALA A 49 0.46 -8.40 10.22
CA ALA A 49 -1.00 -8.41 10.20
C ALA A 49 -1.59 -8.92 11.52
N GLU A 50 -1.02 -10.01 12.07
CA GLU A 50 -1.40 -10.55 13.37
C GLU A 50 -1.20 -9.51 14.48
N GLN A 51 -0.01 -8.89 14.54
CA GLN A 51 0.33 -7.87 15.53
C GLN A 51 -0.65 -6.68 15.52
N ILE A 52 -1.16 -6.28 14.36
CA ILE A 52 -2.09 -5.15 14.26
C ILE A 52 -3.57 -5.56 14.28
N GLY A 53 -3.86 -6.86 14.25
CA GLY A 53 -5.19 -7.44 14.35
C GLY A 53 -6.03 -7.33 13.06
N ILE A 54 -5.45 -7.62 11.89
CA ILE A 54 -6.18 -7.65 10.61
C ILE A 54 -6.08 -9.02 9.93
N GLU A 55 -7.11 -9.35 9.14
CA GLU A 55 -7.04 -10.46 8.19
C GLU A 55 -5.94 -10.18 7.14
N LEU A 56 -5.15 -11.19 6.79
CA LEU A 56 -4.19 -11.14 5.70
C LEU A 56 -4.49 -12.20 4.65
N LYS A 57 -4.68 -11.76 3.41
CA LYS A 57 -4.72 -12.65 2.24
C LYS A 57 -3.38 -12.67 1.56
N VAL A 58 -2.87 -13.87 1.29
CA VAL A 58 -1.64 -14.07 0.54
C VAL A 58 -1.99 -14.42 -0.91
N VAL A 59 -1.33 -13.77 -1.86
CA VAL A 59 -1.53 -14.00 -3.29
C VAL A 59 -0.18 -14.33 -3.91
N ASP A 60 -0.07 -15.52 -4.48
CA ASP A 60 1.10 -15.89 -5.29
C ASP A 60 1.01 -15.18 -6.65
N ILE A 61 2.08 -14.47 -7.00
CA ILE A 61 2.30 -13.80 -8.29
C ILE A 61 3.64 -14.21 -8.91
N SER A 62 4.17 -15.39 -8.55
CA SER A 62 5.49 -15.86 -8.96
C SER A 62 5.66 -15.86 -10.48
N LYS A 63 4.64 -16.33 -11.21
CA LYS A 63 4.67 -16.39 -12.67
C LYS A 63 4.66 -14.99 -13.29
N GLU A 64 3.69 -14.17 -12.90
CA GLU A 64 3.53 -12.80 -13.38
C GLU A 64 4.75 -11.95 -13.05
N MET A 65 5.31 -12.10 -11.85
CA MET A 65 6.51 -11.40 -11.41
C MET A 65 7.73 -11.82 -12.23
N LEU A 66 7.89 -13.12 -12.53
CA LEU A 66 9.01 -13.59 -13.34
C LEU A 66 8.96 -13.03 -14.76
N ASP A 67 7.78 -13.01 -15.38
CA ASP A 67 7.60 -12.45 -16.72
C ASP A 67 7.82 -10.93 -16.72
N LEU A 68 7.34 -10.24 -15.69
CA LEU A 68 7.51 -8.80 -15.52
C LEU A 68 8.98 -8.40 -15.35
N VAL A 69 9.74 -9.12 -14.52
CA VAL A 69 11.15 -8.81 -14.25
C VAL A 69 12.02 -9.00 -15.49
N LYS A 70 11.63 -9.88 -16.43
CA LYS A 70 12.36 -10.07 -17.71
C LYS A 70 12.14 -8.91 -18.69
N ASN A 71 10.97 -8.30 -18.69
CA ASN A 71 10.62 -7.24 -19.62
C ASN A 71 9.66 -6.20 -18.98
N PRO A 72 10.15 -5.36 -18.07
CA PRO A 72 9.31 -4.39 -17.35
C PRO A 72 8.84 -3.27 -18.30
N PRO A 73 7.53 -2.94 -18.35
CA PRO A 73 7.00 -1.89 -19.21
C PRO A 73 7.62 -0.51 -19.05
N THR A 74 8.15 -0.17 -17.87
CA THR A 74 8.85 1.10 -17.64
C THR A 74 10.36 1.04 -17.84
N GLY A 75 10.86 -0.11 -18.30
CA GLY A 75 12.29 -0.41 -18.35
C GLY A 75 12.86 -0.64 -16.96
N TYR A 76 14.19 -0.64 -16.88
CA TYR A 76 14.89 -0.88 -15.64
C TYR A 76 15.40 0.41 -15.00
N GLY A 77 15.27 0.50 -13.68
CA GLY A 77 16.06 1.42 -12.87
C GLY A 77 17.51 0.94 -12.71
N LYS A 78 18.28 1.64 -11.87
CA LYS A 78 19.63 1.21 -11.50
C LYS A 78 19.62 -0.23 -10.96
N HIS A 79 20.64 -1.01 -11.30
CA HIS A 79 20.78 -2.41 -10.89
C HIS A 79 19.58 -3.29 -11.30
N LEU A 80 19.05 -3.10 -12.51
CA LEU A 80 17.93 -3.86 -13.04
C LEU A 80 16.66 -3.77 -12.19
N ASN A 81 16.44 -2.65 -11.50
CA ASN A 81 15.31 -2.46 -10.59
C ASN A 81 13.97 -2.28 -11.35
N PRO A 82 12.97 -3.18 -11.18
CA PRO A 82 11.66 -3.08 -11.83
C PRO A 82 10.55 -2.59 -10.88
N CYS A 83 10.88 -1.95 -9.75
CA CYS A 83 9.94 -1.73 -8.64
C CYS A 83 8.66 -0.97 -9.03
N LEU A 84 8.71 -0.04 -9.99
CA LEU A 84 7.51 0.68 -10.44
C LEU A 84 6.49 -0.27 -11.06
N ASP A 85 6.98 -1.16 -11.92
CA ASP A 85 6.19 -2.18 -12.58
C ASP A 85 5.70 -3.23 -11.57
N CYS A 86 6.56 -3.66 -10.63
CA CYS A 86 6.16 -4.61 -9.58
C CYS A 86 5.03 -4.04 -8.72
N HIS A 87 5.13 -2.76 -8.31
CA HIS A 87 4.08 -2.08 -7.55
C HIS A 87 2.80 -1.96 -8.39
N GLY A 88 2.93 -1.59 -9.67
CA GLY A 88 1.79 -1.54 -10.60
C GLY A 88 1.07 -2.89 -10.72
N LEU A 89 1.82 -3.98 -10.91
CA LEU A 89 1.29 -5.35 -10.98
C LEU A 89 0.54 -5.72 -9.69
N MET A 90 1.15 -5.52 -8.53
CA MET A 90 0.54 -5.85 -7.24
C MET A 90 -0.78 -5.10 -7.03
N VAL A 91 -0.80 -3.79 -7.26
CA VAL A 91 -2.01 -2.98 -7.10
C VAL A 91 -3.08 -3.40 -8.11
N LYS A 92 -2.71 -3.59 -9.38
CA LYS A 92 -3.63 -4.05 -10.44
C LYS A 92 -4.32 -5.36 -10.06
N SER A 93 -3.55 -6.33 -9.55
CA SER A 93 -4.05 -7.64 -9.14
C SER A 93 -5.05 -7.56 -7.98
N VAL A 94 -4.83 -6.65 -7.02
CA VAL A 94 -5.82 -6.39 -5.96
C VAL A 94 -7.05 -5.69 -6.52
N PHE A 95 -6.85 -4.62 -7.29
CA PHE A 95 -7.93 -3.79 -7.80
C PHE A 95 -8.91 -4.59 -8.66
N ALA A 96 -8.41 -5.43 -9.57
CA ALA A 96 -9.25 -6.30 -10.40
C ALA A 96 -10.15 -7.23 -9.57
N LYS A 97 -9.62 -7.80 -8.47
CA LYS A 97 -10.37 -8.64 -7.53
C LYS A 97 -11.31 -7.83 -6.63
N ALA A 98 -10.99 -6.58 -6.35
CA ALA A 98 -11.83 -5.68 -5.57
C ALA A 98 -13.04 -5.18 -6.36
N THR A 99 -12.88 -4.96 -7.67
CA THR A 99 -13.94 -4.47 -8.56
C THR A 99 -14.98 -5.53 -8.92
N THR A 100 -14.67 -6.82 -8.76
CA THR A 100 -15.68 -7.89 -8.88
C THR A 100 -16.66 -7.90 -7.70
N ASP A 101 -16.27 -7.34 -6.57
CA ASP A 101 -17.17 -7.11 -5.44
C ASP A 101 -18.01 -5.84 -5.71
N LYS A 102 -19.34 -5.94 -5.61
CA LYS A 102 -20.32 -4.87 -5.94
C LYS A 102 -20.16 -3.55 -5.16
N ASP A 103 -19.25 -3.50 -4.19
CA ASP A 103 -19.07 -2.35 -3.28
C ASP A 103 -17.82 -1.51 -3.56
N GLY A 104 -16.97 -1.90 -4.53
CA GLY A 104 -15.78 -1.15 -4.95
C GLY A 104 -14.80 -0.86 -3.80
N ALA A 105 -13.89 -1.78 -3.49
CA ALA A 105 -12.97 -1.59 -2.36
C ALA A 105 -11.89 -0.53 -2.65
N ILE A 106 -11.55 0.26 -1.62
CA ILE A 106 -10.46 1.23 -1.68
C ILE A 106 -9.13 0.48 -1.61
N VAL A 107 -8.18 0.77 -2.50
CA VAL A 107 -6.83 0.22 -2.42
C VAL A 107 -5.89 1.23 -1.77
N ALA A 108 -5.14 0.76 -0.77
CA ALA A 108 -4.21 1.60 -0.02
C ALA A 108 -2.82 0.96 0.13
N THR A 109 -1.80 1.80 0.24
CA THR A 109 -0.40 1.38 0.48
C THR A 109 0.24 2.17 1.62
N GLY A 110 1.31 1.63 2.18
CA GLY A 110 2.18 2.34 3.12
C GLY A 110 3.20 3.29 2.46
N GLU A 111 3.06 3.63 1.18
CA GLU A 111 4.07 4.45 0.50
C GLU A 111 4.12 5.88 1.05
N VAL A 112 5.33 6.35 1.35
CA VAL A 112 5.57 7.71 1.85
C VAL A 112 6.20 8.57 0.76
N LEU A 113 5.61 9.73 0.46
CA LEU A 113 6.10 10.62 -0.59
C LEU A 113 7.55 11.04 -0.34
N GLY A 114 8.44 10.72 -1.28
CA GLY A 114 9.86 11.07 -1.24
C GLY A 114 10.71 10.23 -0.27
N GLN A 115 10.15 9.19 0.35
CA GLN A 115 10.91 8.32 1.26
C GLN A 115 11.83 7.37 0.50
N ARG A 116 11.42 6.89 -0.68
CA ARG A 116 12.30 6.14 -1.60
C ARG A 116 12.57 6.96 -2.87
N PRO A 117 13.85 7.24 -3.20
CA PRO A 117 14.20 8.14 -4.30
C PRO A 117 13.83 7.61 -5.69
N PHE A 118 13.65 6.30 -5.84
CA PHE A 118 13.25 5.69 -7.12
C PHE A 118 11.74 5.46 -7.20
N SER A 119 11.14 4.78 -6.23
CA SER A 119 9.75 4.31 -6.33
C SER A 119 8.70 5.25 -5.75
N GLN A 120 9.08 6.23 -4.91
CA GLN A 120 8.11 7.04 -4.16
C GLN A 120 8.25 8.55 -4.41
N THR A 121 8.81 8.95 -5.54
CA THR A 121 8.70 10.35 -6.00
C THR A 121 7.27 10.63 -6.51
N ARG A 122 6.85 11.91 -6.57
CA ARG A 122 5.52 12.26 -7.15
C ARG A 122 5.30 11.64 -8.54
N PRO A 123 6.24 11.75 -9.50
CA PRO A 123 6.11 11.08 -10.80
C PRO A 123 5.99 9.56 -10.69
N SER A 124 6.80 8.93 -9.82
CA SER A 124 6.79 7.48 -9.62
C SER A 124 5.43 6.99 -9.09
N LEU A 125 4.88 7.66 -8.08
CA LEU A 125 3.57 7.32 -7.51
C LEU A 125 2.45 7.42 -8.54
N LYS A 126 2.45 8.49 -9.35
CA LYS A 126 1.49 8.68 -10.45
C LYS A 126 1.67 7.62 -11.54
N LYS A 127 2.91 7.21 -11.81
CA LYS A 127 3.21 6.15 -12.79
C LYS A 127 2.66 4.80 -12.32
N VAL A 128 2.82 4.46 -11.03
CA VAL A 128 2.24 3.23 -10.44
C VAL A 128 0.73 3.22 -10.56
N GLU A 129 0.03 4.33 -10.27
CA GLU A 129 -1.42 4.45 -10.45
C GLU A 129 -1.83 4.22 -11.91
N LYS A 130 -1.09 4.79 -12.86
CA LYS A 130 -1.34 4.59 -14.30
C LYS A 130 -1.14 3.12 -14.71
N LEU A 131 -0.10 2.45 -14.20
CA LEU A 131 0.16 1.03 -14.48
C LEU A 131 -0.92 0.14 -13.86
N ALA A 132 -1.39 0.49 -12.67
CA ALA A 132 -2.43 -0.23 -11.95
C ALA A 132 -3.83 -0.02 -12.56
N GLY A 133 -4.06 1.15 -13.16
CA GLY A 133 -5.37 1.54 -13.68
C GLY A 133 -6.35 1.98 -12.58
N CYS A 134 -5.86 2.36 -11.40
CA CYS A 134 -6.68 2.81 -10.28
C CYS A 134 -5.97 3.87 -9.43
N GLU A 135 -6.74 4.64 -8.66
CA GLU A 135 -6.21 5.50 -7.61
C GLU A 135 -5.73 4.68 -6.42
N ILE A 136 -4.70 5.16 -5.72
CA ILE A 136 -4.14 4.50 -4.55
C ILE A 136 -4.12 5.46 -3.37
N LEU A 137 -4.86 5.11 -2.32
CA LEU A 137 -4.83 5.86 -1.06
C LEU A 137 -3.49 5.64 -0.36
N ARG A 138 -2.82 6.72 0.05
CA ARG A 138 -1.53 6.67 0.75
C ARG A 138 -1.65 7.38 2.11
N PRO A 139 -2.18 6.69 3.15
CA PRO A 139 -2.57 7.34 4.41
C PRO A 139 -1.50 8.18 5.09
N LEU A 140 -0.22 7.79 4.95
CA LEU A 140 0.91 8.49 5.54
C LEU A 140 1.25 9.82 4.84
N SER A 141 0.88 9.96 3.56
CA SER A 141 1.24 11.11 2.72
C SER A 141 0.03 11.84 2.12
N ALA A 142 -1.19 11.41 2.44
CA ALA A 142 -2.41 11.80 1.74
C ALA A 142 -2.56 13.32 1.62
N LYS A 143 -2.26 14.06 2.70
CA LYS A 143 -2.35 15.54 2.74
C LYS A 143 -1.36 16.27 1.82
N LEU A 144 -0.42 15.56 1.20
CA LEU A 144 0.60 16.09 0.28
C LEU A 144 0.38 15.70 -1.18
N LEU A 145 -0.65 14.88 -1.42
CA LEU A 145 -1.05 14.33 -2.70
C LEU A 145 -2.47 14.79 -3.05
N PRO A 146 -2.87 14.73 -4.33
CA PRO A 146 -4.26 14.95 -4.72
C PRO A 146 -5.22 14.02 -3.96
N GLU A 147 -6.45 14.47 -3.76
CA GLU A 147 -7.49 13.64 -3.13
C GLU A 147 -7.91 12.50 -4.05
N THR A 148 -7.99 11.30 -3.48
CA THR A 148 -8.65 10.15 -4.10
C THR A 148 -10.17 10.33 -4.09
N GLU A 149 -10.88 9.62 -4.96
CA GLU A 149 -12.35 9.58 -4.95
C GLU A 149 -12.92 9.11 -3.61
N ALA A 150 -12.20 8.22 -2.90
CA ALA A 150 -12.59 7.77 -1.57
C ALA A 150 -12.59 8.92 -0.54
N GLU A 151 -11.63 9.83 -0.63
CA GLU A 151 -11.55 11.01 0.23
C GLU A 151 -12.64 12.03 -0.14
N LYS A 152 -12.81 12.32 -1.44
CA LYS A 152 -13.82 13.27 -1.93
C LYS A 152 -15.25 12.86 -1.57
N LYS A 153 -15.54 11.56 -1.62
CA LYS A 153 -16.84 10.98 -1.26
C LYS A 153 -17.06 10.85 0.25
N GLY A 154 -16.08 11.25 1.08
CA GLY A 154 -16.16 11.15 2.54
C GLY A 154 -16.09 9.72 3.09
N LEU A 155 -15.74 8.73 2.26
CA LEU A 155 -15.56 7.33 2.68
C LEU A 155 -14.33 7.17 3.58
N VAL A 156 -13.33 8.05 3.39
CA VAL A 156 -12.15 8.17 4.26
C VAL A 156 -12.02 9.62 4.71
N ASN A 157 -11.85 9.83 6.02
CA ASN A 157 -11.66 11.16 6.57
C ASN A 157 -10.21 11.63 6.37
N ARG A 158 -9.99 12.45 5.34
CA ARG A 158 -8.68 13.05 5.00
C ARG A 158 -8.06 13.84 6.15
N GLY A 159 -8.87 14.48 6.99
CA GLY A 159 -8.40 15.20 8.18
C GLY A 159 -7.64 14.32 9.17
N ARG A 160 -7.97 13.02 9.21
CA ARG A 160 -7.33 11.99 10.05
C ARG A 160 -6.18 11.25 9.38
N LEU A 161 -5.85 11.59 8.13
CA LEU A 161 -4.66 11.12 7.43
C LEU A 161 -3.46 12.07 7.69
N LEU A 162 -2.29 11.71 7.18
CA LEU A 162 -1.03 12.38 7.52
C LEU A 162 -0.38 13.11 6.33
N ASN A 163 0.66 13.87 6.66
CA ASN A 163 1.49 14.67 5.76
C ASN A 163 2.98 14.31 5.92
N ILE A 164 3.30 13.03 6.10
CA ILE A 164 4.69 12.56 6.21
C ILE A 164 5.33 12.60 4.80
N LYS A 165 6.56 13.09 4.72
CA LYS A 165 7.37 13.07 3.50
C LYS A 165 8.85 12.87 3.80
N GLY A 166 9.58 12.39 2.80
CA GLY A 166 11.02 12.24 2.86
C GLY A 166 11.47 11.03 3.67
N ARG A 167 12.78 10.98 3.91
CA ARG A 167 13.46 9.79 4.48
C ARG A 167 13.46 9.74 6.00
N ASN A 168 13.18 10.85 6.69
CA ASN A 168 13.11 10.87 8.14
C ASN A 168 11.91 9.99 8.59
N ARG A 169 12.17 9.10 9.56
CA ARG A 169 11.20 8.15 10.10
C ARG A 169 10.74 8.46 11.53
N GLU A 170 11.19 9.55 12.14
CA GLU A 170 10.89 9.90 13.54
C GLU A 170 9.38 9.87 13.83
N ARG A 171 8.56 10.52 12.98
CA ARG A 171 7.09 10.51 13.10
C ARG A 171 6.49 9.11 12.97
N GLN A 172 7.04 8.26 12.10
CA GLN A 172 6.62 6.87 11.98
C GLN A 172 6.96 6.09 13.26
N MET A 173 8.12 6.33 13.88
CA MET A 173 8.52 5.71 15.14
C MET A 173 7.60 6.14 16.31
N GLU A 174 7.22 7.42 16.36
CA GLU A 174 6.24 7.92 17.34
C GLU A 174 4.88 7.24 17.18
N LEU A 175 4.41 7.09 15.93
CA LEU A 175 3.17 6.38 15.64
C LEU A 175 3.27 4.90 15.98
N ALA A 176 4.43 4.26 15.77
CA ALA A 176 4.66 2.88 16.17
C ALA A 176 4.45 2.71 17.68
N LYS A 177 5.02 3.60 18.49
CA LYS A 177 4.81 3.63 19.95
C LYS A 177 3.34 3.83 20.30
N LYS A 178 2.67 4.82 19.66
CA LYS A 178 1.24 5.11 19.89
C LYS A 178 0.35 3.91 19.57
N PHE A 179 0.63 3.20 18.48
CA PHE A 179 -0.12 2.02 18.06
C PHE A 179 0.37 0.71 18.68
N LYS A 180 1.35 0.77 19.59
CA LYS A 180 1.96 -0.39 20.26
C LYS A 180 2.52 -1.44 19.29
N ILE A 181 3.07 -0.99 18.15
CA ILE A 181 3.78 -1.84 17.18
C ILE A 181 5.22 -2.02 17.69
N LYS A 182 5.60 -3.27 17.96
CA LYS A 182 6.88 -3.64 18.57
C LYS A 182 7.90 -4.13 17.54
N GLU A 183 7.45 -4.88 16.53
CA GLU A 183 8.33 -5.54 15.56
C GLU A 183 8.02 -5.09 14.12
N TYR A 184 9.06 -4.73 13.35
CA TYR A 184 8.99 -4.33 11.93
C TYR A 184 10.35 -4.32 11.22
#